data_AF-A0A938BDU0-F1
#
_entry.id   AF-A0A938BDU0-F1
#
_cell.length_a   1.000
_cell.length_b   1.000
_cell.length_c   1.000
_cell.angle_alpha   90.00
_cell.angle_beta   90.00
_cell.angle_gamma   90.00
#
_symmetry.space_group_name_H-M   'P 1'
#
loop_
_entity.id
_entity.type
_entity.pdbx_description
1 polymer ?
#
loop_
_entity_poly.entity_id
_entity_poly.type
_entity_poly.pdbx_seq_one_letter_code
_entity_poly.pdbx_strand_id
1 'polypeptide(L)'
;MEPHRQIKTGILVHGCNLRTFQWKTIVWGKPPHELGRVPKGVLLALTEHADAMVFGTGASEKDGLLEADATAKLLWERFDDLQHFEPFRQHIPEIVDPAFRADCRAYIAEKLVIENTAQNTVDEVIRAGHIFRDRQIDRIVLVSSPTHLPRCLRDACIAFDHDPALALFRYALFASPSITSYMGKSAEDVAIFEPPHRPDRPLFNINDFLKRVNDIPGAQRQDFLKRFDELLQDFDV
;
A
#
# COMPACT_ATOMS: atom_id res chain seq x y z
N MET A 1 -13.86 -34.89 13.73
CA MET A 1 -13.27 -33.54 13.71
C MET A 1 -12.76 -33.32 12.31
N GLU A 2 -13.37 -32.42 11.55
CA GLU A 2 -12.80 -32.00 10.27
C GLU A 2 -11.44 -31.32 10.55
N PRO A 3 -10.39 -31.62 9.76
CA PRO A 3 -9.13 -30.90 9.88
C PRO A 3 -9.39 -29.40 9.66
N HIS A 4 -8.90 -28.56 10.58
CA HIS A 4 -8.97 -27.11 10.41
C HIS A 4 -8.36 -26.74 9.07
N ARG A 5 -9.17 -26.17 8.18
CA ARG A 5 -8.72 -25.63 6.89
C ARG A 5 -7.62 -24.60 7.14
N GLN A 6 -6.50 -24.74 6.42
CA GLN A 6 -5.42 -23.74 6.44
C GLN A 6 -5.94 -22.41 5.87
N ILE A 7 -5.72 -21.32 6.60
CA ILE A 7 -6.11 -19.96 6.19
C ILE A 7 -5.24 -19.53 5.02
N LYS A 8 -5.87 -19.22 3.88
CA LYS A 8 -5.18 -18.70 2.69
C LYS A 8 -4.95 -17.20 2.77
N THR A 9 -3.74 -16.76 2.45
CA THR A 9 -3.32 -15.37 2.64
C THR A 9 -2.99 -14.70 1.31
N GLY A 10 -3.59 -13.54 1.05
CA GLY A 10 -3.28 -12.67 -0.07
C GLY A 10 -2.49 -11.44 0.39
N ILE A 11 -1.44 -11.08 -0.35
CA ILE A 11 -0.67 -9.85 -0.10
C ILE A 11 -0.96 -8.85 -1.21
N LEU A 12 -1.48 -7.67 -0.88
CA LEU A 12 -1.64 -6.57 -1.83
C LEU A 12 -0.57 -5.52 -1.55
N VAL A 13 0.37 -5.34 -2.48
CA VAL A 13 1.30 -4.20 -2.43
C VAL A 13 0.71 -3.06 -3.24
N HIS A 14 0.37 -1.98 -2.53
CA HIS A 14 -0.27 -0.81 -3.11
C HIS A 14 0.64 -0.11 -4.12
N GLY A 15 0.06 0.23 -5.26
CA GLY A 15 0.67 1.01 -6.33
C GLY A 15 1.32 2.28 -5.82
N CYS A 16 2.34 2.74 -6.53
CA CYS A 16 3.02 3.98 -6.24
C CYS A 16 3.21 4.74 -7.54
N ASN A 17 2.64 5.94 -7.60
CA ASN A 17 2.73 6.80 -8.78
C ASN A 17 4.18 6.96 -9.27
N LEU A 18 4.45 6.62 -10.52
CA LEU A 18 5.81 6.55 -11.09
C LEU A 18 6.54 7.90 -11.14
N ARG A 19 5.80 9.01 -10.99
CA ARG A 19 6.35 10.37 -10.94
C ARG A 19 6.62 10.86 -9.52
N THR A 20 6.35 10.03 -8.52
CA THR A 20 6.66 10.33 -7.12
C THR A 20 8.16 10.59 -6.96
N PHE A 21 8.51 11.67 -6.27
CA PHE A 21 9.88 11.93 -5.86
C PHE A 21 10.45 10.75 -5.06
N GLN A 22 11.65 10.29 -5.43
CA GLN A 22 12.30 9.11 -4.83
C GLN A 22 11.48 7.81 -4.91
N TRP A 23 10.69 7.63 -5.98
CA TRP A 23 9.89 6.42 -6.20
C TRP A 23 10.64 5.11 -5.92
N LYS A 24 11.87 4.96 -6.42
CA LYS A 24 12.67 3.74 -6.19
C LYS A 24 12.95 3.50 -4.70
N THR A 25 13.22 4.55 -3.93
CA THR A 25 13.42 4.44 -2.47
C THR A 25 12.12 4.07 -1.77
N ILE A 26 10.97 4.60 -2.20
CA ILE A 26 9.67 4.25 -1.60
C ILE A 26 9.31 2.79 -1.89
N VAL A 27 9.46 2.37 -3.15
CA VAL A 27 9.06 1.03 -3.58
C VAL A 27 10.05 -0.03 -3.12
N TRP A 28 11.36 0.19 -3.27
CA TRP A 28 12.39 -0.79 -2.89
C TRP A 28 12.95 -0.56 -1.48
N GLY A 29 13.26 0.68 -1.14
CA GLY A 29 13.93 1.01 0.11
C GLY A 29 15.44 1.08 0.01
N LYS A 30 16.09 1.16 1.18
CA LYS A 30 17.53 1.28 1.35
C LYS A 30 18.01 0.27 2.41
N PRO A 31 18.75 -0.77 2.01
CA PRO A 31 19.36 -1.69 2.96
C PRO A 31 20.33 -0.94 3.90
N PRO A 32 20.50 -1.41 5.14
CA PRO A 32 19.90 -2.64 5.68
C PRO A 32 18.53 -2.45 6.35
N HIS A 33 18.11 -1.22 6.67
CA HIS A 33 16.98 -0.99 7.59
C HIS A 33 15.70 -0.44 6.94
N GLU A 34 15.80 0.26 5.82
CA GLU A 34 14.64 0.93 5.22
C GLU A 34 13.95 -0.01 4.23
N LEU A 35 13.08 -0.88 4.72
CA LEU A 35 12.33 -1.80 3.87
C LEU A 35 11.24 -1.06 3.08
N GLY A 36 11.34 -1.02 1.75
CA GLY A 36 10.31 -0.46 0.89
C GLY A 36 9.08 -1.34 0.76
N ARG A 37 8.06 -0.85 0.04
CA ARG A 37 6.78 -1.57 -0.14
C ARG A 37 6.96 -2.96 -0.75
N VAL A 38 7.81 -3.08 -1.77
CA VAL A 38 8.04 -4.35 -2.48
C VAL A 38 8.76 -5.36 -1.60
N PRO A 39 9.96 -5.08 -1.03
CA PRO A 39 10.58 -6.02 -0.10
C PRO A 39 9.72 -6.33 1.11
N LYS A 40 8.92 -5.38 1.62
CA LYS A 40 7.96 -5.67 2.70
C LYS A 40 6.88 -6.66 2.26
N GLY A 41 6.33 -6.49 1.06
CA GLY A 41 5.38 -7.42 0.47
C GLY A 41 5.97 -8.82 0.28
N VAL A 42 7.20 -8.92 -0.23
CA VAL A 42 7.89 -10.21 -0.41
C VAL A 42 8.17 -10.88 0.94
N LEU A 43 8.65 -10.12 1.93
CA LEU A 43 8.90 -10.65 3.28
C LEU A 43 7.63 -11.26 3.87
N LEU A 44 6.50 -10.57 3.76
CA LEU A 44 5.20 -11.07 4.22
C LEU A 44 4.73 -12.27 3.40
N ALA A 45 4.90 -12.25 2.08
CA ALA A 45 4.52 -13.37 1.24
C ALA A 45 5.27 -14.67 1.61
N LEU A 46 6.57 -14.58 1.91
CA LEU A 46 7.38 -15.72 2.31
C LEU A 46 7.06 -16.18 3.75
N THR A 47 6.95 -15.25 4.70
CA THR A 47 6.74 -15.57 6.12
C THR A 47 5.31 -16.02 6.45
N GLU A 48 4.32 -15.52 5.72
CA GLU A 48 2.91 -15.90 5.88
C GLU A 48 2.49 -17.03 4.92
N HIS A 49 3.43 -17.57 4.13
CA HIS A 49 3.19 -18.55 3.08
C HIS A 49 2.01 -18.17 2.16
N ALA A 50 2.04 -16.94 1.65
CA ALA A 50 0.93 -16.37 0.87
C ALA A 50 0.60 -17.17 -0.40
N ASP A 51 -0.70 -17.39 -0.62
CA ASP A 51 -1.22 -18.08 -1.81
C ASP A 51 -1.33 -17.15 -3.03
N ALA A 52 -1.29 -15.84 -2.80
CA ALA A 52 -1.31 -14.83 -3.85
C ALA A 52 -0.61 -13.56 -3.40
N MET A 53 0.11 -12.94 -4.33
CA MET A 53 0.67 -11.60 -4.15
C MET A 53 0.24 -10.74 -5.33
N VAL A 54 -0.33 -9.57 -5.09
CA VAL A 54 -0.78 -8.65 -6.13
C VAL A 54 0.04 -7.38 -6.05
N PHE A 55 0.61 -6.97 -7.17
CA PHE A 55 1.07 -5.61 -7.39
C PHE A 55 -0.07 -4.81 -8.00
N GLY A 56 -0.58 -3.88 -7.21
CA GLY A 56 -1.63 -2.98 -7.66
C GLY A 56 -1.07 -1.82 -8.49
N THR A 57 -1.96 -1.18 -9.23
CA THR A 57 -1.64 -0.02 -10.07
C THR A 57 -2.58 1.15 -9.77
N GLY A 58 -2.21 2.31 -10.29
CA GLY A 58 -3.11 3.44 -10.50
C GLY A 58 -3.01 3.95 -11.93
N ALA A 59 -3.50 5.17 -12.15
CA ALA A 59 -3.50 5.82 -13.46
C ALA A 59 -2.13 6.32 -13.95
N SER A 60 -1.02 6.09 -13.23
CA SER A 60 0.28 6.61 -13.67
C SER A 60 1.01 5.65 -14.62
N GLU A 61 1.55 6.24 -15.67
CA GLU A 61 2.36 5.57 -16.69
C GLU A 61 3.66 6.36 -16.90
N LYS A 62 4.76 5.63 -17.11
CA LYS A 62 6.05 6.20 -17.50
C LYS A 62 6.78 5.24 -18.44
N ASP A 63 7.25 5.75 -19.56
CA ASP A 63 8.01 4.98 -20.57
C ASP A 63 7.24 3.72 -21.06
N GLY A 64 5.91 3.82 -21.18
CA GLY A 64 5.04 2.71 -21.59
C GLY A 64 4.75 1.66 -20.53
N LEU A 65 5.22 1.87 -19.28
CA LEU A 65 4.98 0.97 -18.15
C LEU A 65 4.01 1.60 -17.16
N LEU A 66 3.04 0.81 -16.72
CA LEU A 66 2.17 1.13 -15.59
C LEU A 66 2.88 0.82 -14.26
N GLU A 67 2.30 1.29 -13.15
CA GLU A 67 2.90 1.17 -11.82
C GLU A 67 3.25 -0.26 -11.45
N ALA A 68 2.32 -1.20 -11.67
CA ALA A 68 2.50 -2.61 -11.33
C ALA A 68 3.62 -3.27 -12.15
N ASP A 69 3.71 -2.96 -13.46
CA ASP A 69 4.75 -3.49 -14.34
C ASP A 69 6.15 -2.96 -13.97
N ALA A 70 6.27 -1.66 -13.71
CA ALA A 70 7.52 -1.06 -13.26
C ALA A 70 7.96 -1.60 -11.89
N THR A 71 7.00 -1.86 -11.01
CA THR A 71 7.21 -2.47 -9.70
C THR A 71 7.69 -3.92 -9.83
N ALA A 72 7.07 -4.71 -10.70
CA ALA A 72 7.50 -6.08 -11.01
C ALA A 72 8.91 -6.13 -11.61
N LYS A 73 9.20 -5.24 -12.57
CA LYS A 73 10.54 -5.12 -13.15
C LYS A 73 11.58 -4.83 -12.07
N LEU A 74 11.32 -3.87 -11.19
CA LEU A 74 12.24 -3.52 -10.11
C LEU A 74 12.45 -4.69 -9.13
N LEU A 75 11.38 -5.43 -8.79
CA LEU A 75 11.48 -6.62 -7.95
C LEU A 75 12.47 -7.62 -8.55
N TRP A 76 12.31 -7.95 -9.83
CA TRP A 76 13.11 -9.02 -10.44
C TRP A 76 14.56 -8.63 -10.71
N GLU A 77 14.80 -7.36 -11.03
CA GLU A 77 16.15 -6.79 -11.15
C GLU A 77 16.91 -6.84 -9.82
N ARG A 78 16.21 -6.70 -8.69
CA ARG A 78 16.83 -6.54 -7.36
C ARG A 78 16.55 -7.67 -6.39
N PHE A 79 15.92 -8.75 -6.82
CA PHE A 79 15.48 -9.82 -5.90
C PHE A 79 16.66 -10.39 -5.07
N ASP A 80 17.84 -10.49 -5.66
CA ASP A 80 19.02 -11.01 -4.96
C ASP A 80 19.55 -10.03 -3.90
N ASP A 81 19.22 -8.73 -4.02
CA ASP A 81 19.55 -7.70 -3.02
C ASP A 81 18.71 -7.87 -1.73
N LEU A 82 17.66 -8.70 -1.72
CA LEU A 82 16.82 -8.92 -0.54
C LEU A 82 17.64 -9.39 0.68
N GLN A 83 18.73 -10.15 0.45
CA GLN A 83 19.65 -10.62 1.49
C GLN A 83 20.35 -9.48 2.26
N HIS A 84 20.42 -8.27 1.68
CA HIS A 84 21.06 -7.12 2.31
C HIS A 84 20.16 -6.42 3.33
N PHE A 85 18.86 -6.69 3.33
CA PHE A 85 17.93 -6.16 4.32
C PHE A 85 18.00 -6.97 5.62
N GLU A 86 18.17 -6.27 6.74
CA GLU A 86 18.21 -6.87 8.08
C GLU A 86 16.93 -7.66 8.40
N PRO A 87 15.70 -7.19 8.10
CA PRO A 87 14.48 -7.98 8.35
C PRO A 87 14.46 -9.34 7.65
N PHE A 88 15.02 -9.44 6.44
CA PHE A 88 15.12 -10.73 5.76
C PHE A 88 16.10 -11.67 6.48
N ARG A 89 17.27 -11.17 6.90
CA ARG A 89 18.22 -11.98 7.66
C ARG A 89 17.71 -12.40 9.03
N GLN A 90 16.84 -11.61 9.66
CA GLN A 90 16.25 -11.91 10.97
C GLN A 90 15.12 -12.94 10.89
N HIS A 91 14.24 -12.83 9.89
CA HIS A 91 13.05 -13.68 9.78
C HIS A 91 13.25 -14.89 8.85
N ILE A 92 14.22 -14.81 7.94
CA ILE A 92 14.55 -15.85 6.95
C ILE A 92 16.09 -15.93 6.82
N PRO A 93 16.81 -16.42 7.84
CA PRO A 93 18.28 -16.42 7.83
C PRO A 93 18.91 -17.08 6.60
N GLU A 94 18.25 -18.09 6.02
CA GLU A 94 18.64 -18.83 4.83
C GLU A 94 18.66 -17.96 3.56
N ILE A 95 18.09 -16.75 3.58
CA ILE A 95 18.09 -15.82 2.46
C ILE A 95 19.51 -15.45 1.99
N VAL A 96 20.56 -15.69 2.77
CA VAL A 96 21.96 -15.48 2.36
C VAL A 96 22.47 -16.58 1.43
N ASP A 97 21.83 -17.76 1.39
CA ASP A 97 22.15 -18.84 0.47
C ASP A 97 21.54 -18.56 -0.93
N PRO A 98 22.37 -18.53 -2.00
CA PRO A 98 21.88 -18.38 -3.38
C PRO A 98 20.83 -19.42 -3.80
N ALA A 99 20.93 -20.69 -3.36
CA ALA A 99 19.99 -21.73 -3.75
C ALA A 99 18.60 -21.46 -3.14
N PHE A 100 18.56 -21.18 -1.84
CA PHE A 100 17.33 -20.82 -1.14
C PHE A 100 16.69 -19.54 -1.72
N ARG A 101 17.50 -18.53 -2.11
CA ARG A 101 16.96 -17.34 -2.81
C ARG A 101 16.33 -17.67 -4.16
N ALA A 102 16.90 -18.62 -4.91
CA ALA A 102 16.33 -19.06 -6.17
C ALA A 102 14.96 -19.73 -5.95
N ASP A 103 14.81 -20.54 -4.90
CA ASP A 103 13.53 -21.14 -4.52
C ASP A 103 12.51 -20.07 -4.11
N CYS A 104 12.92 -19.08 -3.30
CA CYS A 104 12.08 -17.93 -2.97
C CYS A 104 11.65 -17.15 -4.21
N ARG A 105 12.55 -16.94 -5.18
CA ARG A 105 12.25 -16.26 -6.45
C ARG A 105 11.21 -17.03 -7.24
N ALA A 106 11.36 -18.35 -7.36
CA ALA A 106 10.40 -19.20 -8.05
C ALA A 106 9.02 -19.19 -7.35
N TYR A 107 9.01 -19.26 -6.03
CA TYR A 107 7.78 -19.16 -5.23
C TYR A 107 7.06 -17.83 -5.48
N ILE A 108 7.74 -16.69 -5.37
CA ILE A 108 7.12 -15.39 -5.61
C ILE A 108 6.64 -15.28 -7.06
N ALA A 109 7.40 -15.80 -8.03
CA ALA A 109 7.01 -15.77 -9.44
C ALA A 109 5.72 -16.56 -9.70
N GLU A 110 5.50 -17.67 -9.01
CA GLU A 110 4.27 -18.47 -9.09
C GLU A 110 3.06 -17.71 -8.50
N LYS A 111 3.27 -16.96 -7.41
CA LYS A 111 2.17 -16.31 -6.67
C LYS A 111 1.86 -14.90 -7.15
N LEU A 112 2.81 -14.22 -7.79
CA LEU A 112 2.68 -12.82 -8.20
C LEU A 112 1.65 -12.65 -9.33
N VAL A 113 0.76 -11.70 -9.15
CA VAL A 113 -0.19 -11.21 -10.16
C VAL A 113 0.04 -9.72 -10.34
N ILE A 114 0.16 -9.30 -11.59
CA ILE A 114 0.27 -7.88 -11.97
C ILE A 114 -1.15 -7.42 -12.32
N GLU A 115 -1.67 -6.48 -11.56
CA GLU A 115 -2.96 -5.83 -11.84
C GLU A 115 -2.67 -4.48 -12.49
N ASN A 116 -2.96 -4.34 -13.79
CA ASN A 116 -2.58 -3.19 -14.60
C ASN A 116 -3.79 -2.41 -15.17
N THR A 117 -4.98 -2.58 -14.59
CA THR A 117 -6.21 -2.00 -15.11
C THR A 117 -6.90 -1.03 -14.15
N ALA A 118 -6.52 -0.97 -12.88
CA ALA A 118 -7.01 0.05 -11.96
C ALA A 118 -6.59 1.48 -12.34
N GLN A 119 -7.45 2.44 -12.04
CA GLN A 119 -7.18 3.88 -12.28
C GLN A 119 -7.06 4.68 -10.98
N ASN A 120 -7.53 4.13 -9.87
CA ASN A 120 -7.46 4.75 -8.54
C ASN A 120 -7.37 3.68 -7.45
N THR A 121 -7.14 4.09 -6.20
CA THR A 121 -6.97 3.19 -5.05
C THR A 121 -8.18 2.30 -4.78
N VAL A 122 -9.41 2.81 -4.96
CA VAL A 122 -10.62 1.99 -4.74
C VAL A 122 -10.72 0.91 -5.82
N ASP A 123 -10.52 1.29 -7.09
CA ASP A 123 -10.51 0.34 -8.22
C ASP A 123 -9.45 -0.74 -8.05
N GLU A 124 -8.25 -0.37 -7.60
CA GLU A 124 -7.15 -1.29 -7.32
C GLU A 124 -7.56 -2.34 -6.29
N VAL A 125 -8.16 -1.91 -5.18
CA VAL A 125 -8.60 -2.83 -4.14
C VAL A 125 -9.73 -3.74 -4.63
N ILE A 126 -10.68 -3.24 -5.43
CA ILE A 126 -11.75 -4.06 -6.01
C ILE A 126 -11.15 -5.13 -6.93
N ARG A 127 -10.26 -4.75 -7.84
CA ARG A 127 -9.65 -5.66 -8.81
C ARG A 127 -8.77 -6.71 -8.11
N ALA A 128 -7.92 -6.29 -7.18
CA ALA A 128 -7.14 -7.20 -6.35
C ALA A 128 -8.04 -8.13 -5.51
N GLY A 129 -9.13 -7.59 -4.96
CA GLY A 129 -10.13 -8.35 -4.21
C GLY A 129 -10.75 -9.48 -5.04
N HIS A 130 -11.10 -9.23 -6.30
CA HIS A 130 -11.61 -10.28 -7.19
C HIS A 130 -10.55 -11.34 -7.50
N ILE A 131 -9.30 -10.94 -7.75
CA ILE A 131 -8.18 -11.88 -7.93
C ILE A 131 -8.04 -12.79 -6.70
N PHE A 132 -8.09 -12.22 -5.50
CA PHE A 132 -8.01 -12.96 -4.25
C PHE A 132 -9.22 -13.87 -4.03
N ARG A 133 -10.43 -13.42 -4.31
CA ARG A 133 -11.64 -14.23 -4.24
C ARG A 133 -11.55 -15.43 -5.18
N ASP A 134 -11.12 -15.22 -6.41
CA ASP A 134 -11.00 -16.29 -7.42
C ASP A 134 -9.92 -17.31 -7.04
N ARG A 135 -8.92 -16.89 -6.26
CA ARG A 135 -7.90 -17.76 -5.63
C ARG A 135 -8.31 -18.33 -4.27
N GLN A 136 -9.54 -18.09 -3.83
CA GLN A 136 -10.09 -18.54 -2.54
C GLN A 136 -9.28 -18.07 -1.33
N ILE A 137 -8.72 -16.86 -1.40
CA ILE A 137 -8.03 -16.23 -0.29
C ILE A 137 -9.02 -15.96 0.85
N ASP A 138 -8.58 -16.21 2.08
CA ASP A 138 -9.40 -16.03 3.29
C ASP A 138 -9.10 -14.69 3.99
N ARG A 139 -7.87 -14.17 3.88
CA ARG A 139 -7.45 -12.86 4.43
C ARG A 139 -6.51 -12.08 3.52
N ILE A 140 -6.55 -10.76 3.63
CA ILE A 140 -5.70 -9.86 2.84
C ILE A 140 -4.79 -9.05 3.78
N VAL A 141 -3.50 -8.96 3.43
CA VAL A 141 -2.56 -7.99 4.03
C VAL A 141 -2.23 -6.92 2.99
N LEU A 142 -2.66 -5.69 3.27
CA LEU A 142 -2.40 -4.51 2.46
C LEU A 142 -1.09 -3.84 2.88
N VAL A 143 -0.17 -3.68 1.95
CA VAL A 143 1.16 -3.10 2.17
C VAL A 143 1.26 -1.74 1.49
N SER A 144 1.64 -0.72 2.24
CA SER A 144 1.88 0.63 1.73
C SER A 144 2.81 1.41 2.65
N SER A 145 3.19 2.62 2.25
CA SER A 145 3.99 3.53 3.08
C SER A 145 3.21 3.97 4.32
N PRO A 146 3.85 4.16 5.48
CA PRO A 146 3.20 4.65 6.70
C PRO A 146 2.35 5.91 6.48
N THR A 147 2.84 6.85 5.67
CA THR A 147 2.14 8.10 5.36
C THR A 147 0.93 7.97 4.43
N HIS A 148 0.69 6.77 3.88
CA HIS A 148 -0.34 6.54 2.88
C HIS A 148 -1.27 5.36 3.21
N LEU A 149 -0.78 4.42 4.02
CA LEU A 149 -1.51 3.24 4.44
C LEU A 149 -2.88 3.54 5.07
N PRO A 150 -3.07 4.60 5.91
CA PRO A 150 -4.40 4.92 6.43
C PRO A 150 -5.42 5.21 5.33
N ARG A 151 -5.00 5.91 4.27
CA ARG A 151 -5.84 6.13 3.09
C ARG A 151 -6.16 4.81 2.38
N CYS A 152 -5.15 3.97 2.12
CA CYS A 152 -5.37 2.70 1.44
C CYS A 152 -6.32 1.78 2.23
N LEU A 153 -6.20 1.74 3.56
CA LEU A 153 -7.08 0.95 4.43
C LEU A 153 -8.53 1.46 4.39
N ARG A 154 -8.74 2.78 4.51
CA ARG A 154 -10.08 3.36 4.35
C ARG A 154 -10.67 3.04 2.98
N ASP A 155 -9.89 3.26 1.92
CA ASP A 155 -10.35 3.04 0.54
C ASP A 155 -10.67 1.55 0.29
N ALA A 156 -9.96 0.63 0.97
CA ALA A 156 -10.29 -0.79 0.97
C ALA A 156 -11.59 -1.13 1.69
N CYS A 157 -11.89 -0.50 2.83
CA CYS A 157 -13.20 -0.65 3.48
C CYS A 157 -14.32 -0.18 2.54
N ILE A 158 -14.15 0.96 1.88
CA ILE A 158 -15.12 1.48 0.89
C ILE A 158 -15.31 0.48 -0.26
N ALA A 159 -14.22 -0.03 -0.83
CA ALA A 159 -14.26 -1.02 -1.91
C ALA A 159 -15.08 -2.26 -1.52
N PHE A 160 -14.80 -2.84 -0.35
CA PHE A 160 -15.49 -4.03 0.12
C PHE A 160 -16.93 -3.74 0.57
N ASP A 161 -17.23 -2.51 1.01
CA ASP A 161 -18.57 -2.05 1.33
C ASP A 161 -19.48 -1.98 0.10
N HIS A 162 -18.93 -1.52 -1.04
CA HIS A 162 -19.67 -1.35 -2.28
C HIS A 162 -19.75 -2.61 -3.14
N ASP A 163 -18.88 -3.60 -2.94
CA ASP A 163 -18.92 -4.87 -3.66
C ASP A 163 -19.31 -6.05 -2.74
N PRO A 164 -20.55 -6.55 -2.83
CA PRO A 164 -21.01 -7.69 -2.03
C PRO A 164 -20.16 -8.96 -2.20
N ALA A 165 -19.54 -9.16 -3.36
CA ALA A 165 -18.71 -10.35 -3.61
C ALA A 165 -17.37 -10.32 -2.86
N LEU A 166 -16.99 -9.14 -2.35
CA LEU A 166 -15.76 -8.92 -1.58
C LEU A 166 -16.02 -8.74 -0.08
N ALA A 167 -17.29 -8.80 0.35
CA ALA A 167 -17.68 -8.52 1.73
C ALA A 167 -16.99 -9.41 2.78
N LEU A 168 -16.56 -10.62 2.40
CA LEU A 168 -15.83 -11.52 3.30
C LEU A 168 -14.52 -10.90 3.81
N PHE A 169 -13.85 -10.09 2.98
CA PHE A 169 -12.57 -9.49 3.32
C PHE A 169 -12.69 -8.38 4.36
N ARG A 170 -13.89 -7.84 4.63
CA ARG A 170 -14.12 -6.84 5.68
C ARG A 170 -13.72 -7.34 7.08
N TYR A 171 -13.84 -8.64 7.30
CA TYR A 171 -13.53 -9.28 8.58
C TYR A 171 -12.07 -9.75 8.68
N ALA A 172 -11.33 -9.71 7.57
CA ALA A 172 -10.01 -10.31 7.44
C ALA A 172 -9.06 -9.44 6.61
N LEU A 173 -9.20 -8.12 6.75
CA LEU A 173 -8.32 -7.12 6.15
C LEU A 173 -7.32 -6.63 7.19
N PHE A 174 -6.04 -6.78 6.88
CA PHE A 174 -4.92 -6.31 7.69
C PHE A 174 -4.11 -5.29 6.90
N ALA A 175 -3.47 -4.37 7.61
CA ALA A 175 -2.62 -3.35 7.02
C ALA A 175 -1.21 -3.48 7.62
N SER A 176 -0.19 -3.52 6.76
CA SER A 176 1.21 -3.62 7.19
C SER A 176 2.03 -2.49 6.56
N PRO A 177 2.58 -1.57 7.35
CA PRO A 177 3.41 -0.51 6.83
C PRO A 177 4.76 -1.04 6.32
N SER A 178 5.26 -0.46 5.22
CA SER A 178 6.68 -0.44 4.91
C SER A 178 7.42 0.56 5.83
N ILE A 179 8.73 0.72 5.66
CA ILE A 179 9.51 1.71 6.43
C ILE A 179 9.61 3.05 5.69
N THR A 180 9.60 3.02 4.36
CA THR A 180 9.77 4.22 3.53
C THR A 180 8.47 4.96 3.25
N SER A 181 8.57 6.28 3.14
CA SER A 181 7.45 7.21 3.04
C SER A 181 7.74 8.33 2.04
N TYR A 182 6.68 9.04 1.66
CA TYR A 182 6.75 10.17 0.73
C TYR A 182 7.50 11.36 1.31
N MET A 183 8.29 12.04 0.47
CA MET A 183 8.93 13.35 0.79
C MET A 183 9.76 13.38 2.08
N GLY A 184 10.35 12.25 2.49
CA GLY A 184 11.11 12.15 3.75
C GLY A 184 10.25 12.30 5.01
N LYS A 185 8.92 12.25 4.88
CA LYS A 185 7.97 12.37 5.98
C LYS A 185 7.81 11.05 6.74
N SER A 186 7.49 11.13 8.02
CA SER A 186 7.19 9.97 8.86
C SER A 186 5.69 9.88 9.14
N ALA A 187 5.26 8.83 9.86
CA ALA A 187 3.87 8.70 10.28
C ALA A 187 3.42 9.86 11.20
N GLU A 188 4.34 10.52 11.91
CA GLU A 188 4.04 11.63 12.81
C GLU A 188 3.63 12.91 12.06
N ASP A 189 4.07 13.04 10.80
CA ASP A 189 3.74 14.18 9.94
C ASP A 189 2.32 14.08 9.34
N VAL A 190 1.60 12.96 9.56
CA VAL A 190 0.29 12.73 8.98
C VAL A 190 -0.80 13.29 9.89
N ALA A 191 -1.51 14.31 9.42
CA ALA A 191 -2.72 14.79 10.07
C ALA A 191 -3.92 13.87 9.75
N ILE A 192 -4.58 13.36 10.79
CA ILE A 192 -5.82 12.58 10.68
C ILE A 192 -6.99 13.44 11.16
N PHE A 193 -7.97 13.62 10.28
CA PHE A 193 -9.20 14.33 10.58
C PHE A 193 -10.35 13.33 10.68
N GLU A 194 -10.88 13.14 11.88
CA GLU A 194 -11.99 12.21 12.13
C GLU A 194 -13.33 12.98 12.21
N PRO A 195 -14.46 12.34 11.88
CA PRO A 195 -15.77 12.91 12.15
C PRO A 195 -15.92 13.28 13.64
N PRO A 196 -16.69 14.34 13.96
CA PRO A 196 -16.93 14.72 15.35
C PRO A 196 -17.70 13.60 16.06
N HIS A 197 -17.03 12.93 17.01
CA HIS A 197 -17.60 11.89 17.85
C HIS A 197 -17.55 12.26 19.34
N ARG A 198 -16.92 13.39 19.67
CA ARG A 198 -16.79 13.92 21.02
C ARG A 198 -17.82 15.03 21.25
N PRO A 199 -18.65 14.94 22.29
CA PRO A 199 -19.70 15.93 22.55
C PRO A 199 -19.15 17.31 22.94
N ASP A 200 -17.89 17.39 23.38
CA ASP A 200 -17.21 18.62 23.80
C ASP A 200 -16.46 19.33 22.67
N ARG A 201 -16.48 18.79 21.45
CA ARG A 201 -15.85 19.41 20.27
C ARG A 201 -16.90 20.05 19.36
N PRO A 202 -16.54 21.11 18.62
CA PRO A 202 -17.43 21.68 17.63
C PRO A 202 -17.93 20.60 16.67
N LEU A 203 -19.24 20.60 16.39
CA LEU A 203 -19.86 19.71 15.40
C LEU A 203 -19.48 20.05 13.94
N PHE A 204 -18.48 20.90 13.75
CA PHE A 204 -17.98 21.24 12.43
C PHE A 204 -17.33 20.01 11.80
N ASN A 205 -17.91 19.55 10.70
CA ASN A 205 -17.35 18.43 9.96
C ASN A 205 -16.17 18.88 9.10
N ILE A 206 -14.99 18.91 9.71
CA ILE A 206 -13.72 19.26 9.05
C ILE A 206 -13.45 18.38 7.82
N ASN A 207 -13.92 17.13 7.81
CA ASN A 207 -13.77 16.24 6.66
C ASN A 207 -14.51 16.76 5.43
N ASP A 208 -15.73 17.29 5.59
CA ASP A 208 -16.51 17.84 4.47
C ASP A 208 -15.91 19.16 3.97
N PHE A 209 -15.30 19.94 4.87
CA PHE A 209 -14.50 21.10 4.46
C PHE A 209 -13.29 20.69 3.62
N LEU A 210 -12.47 19.75 4.11
CA LEU A 210 -11.27 19.31 3.40
C LEU A 210 -11.56 18.61 2.08
N LYS A 211 -12.69 17.88 1.96
CA LYS A 211 -13.16 17.34 0.68
C LYS A 211 -13.39 18.46 -0.35
N ARG A 212 -14.10 19.53 0.03
CA ARG A 212 -14.34 20.69 -0.85
C ARG A 212 -13.05 21.38 -1.28
N VAL A 213 -12.02 21.43 -0.41
CA VAL A 213 -10.69 21.95 -0.79
C VAL A 213 -10.09 21.14 -1.94
N ASN A 214 -10.28 19.81 -1.94
CA ASN A 214 -9.84 18.93 -3.02
C ASN A 214 -10.67 19.06 -4.32
N ASP A 215 -11.83 19.71 -4.28
CA ASP A 215 -12.65 19.97 -5.46
C ASP A 215 -12.26 21.28 -6.16
N ILE A 216 -11.45 22.12 -5.51
CA ILE A 216 -10.98 23.39 -6.10
C ILE A 216 -10.04 23.11 -7.30
N PRO A 217 -10.27 23.70 -8.49
CA PRO A 217 -9.39 23.54 -9.65
C PRO A 217 -7.94 23.96 -9.38
N GLY A 218 -6.96 23.34 -10.05
CA GLY A 218 -5.53 23.43 -9.69
C GLY A 218 -4.96 24.84 -9.45
N ALA A 219 -5.19 25.79 -10.35
CA ALA A 219 -4.71 27.16 -10.18
C ALA A 219 -5.39 27.87 -8.99
N GLN A 220 -6.71 27.73 -8.87
CA GLN A 220 -7.47 28.31 -7.76
C GLN A 220 -7.13 27.65 -6.42
N ARG A 221 -6.73 26.38 -6.43
CA ARG A 221 -6.36 25.64 -5.23
C ARG A 221 -5.06 26.18 -4.66
N GLN A 222 -4.06 26.48 -5.50
CA GLN A 222 -2.82 27.09 -5.04
C GLN A 222 -3.08 28.44 -4.36
N ASP A 223 -3.89 29.29 -5.00
CA ASP A 223 -4.27 30.59 -4.43
C ASP A 223 -5.05 30.42 -3.10
N PHE A 224 -5.98 29.47 -3.05
CA PHE A 224 -6.71 29.15 -1.83
C PHE A 224 -5.77 28.70 -0.71
N LEU A 225 -4.86 27.76 -0.98
CA LEU A 225 -3.93 27.24 0.02
C LEU A 225 -3.00 28.33 0.55
N LYS A 226 -2.54 29.24 -0.31
CA LYS A 226 -1.74 30.40 0.12
C LYS A 226 -2.53 31.31 1.06
N ARG A 227 -3.77 31.67 0.69
CA ARG A 227 -4.64 32.51 1.54
C ARG A 227 -5.03 31.81 2.84
N PHE A 228 -5.17 30.49 2.81
CA PHE A 228 -5.44 29.70 4.00
C PHE A 228 -4.23 29.68 4.94
N ASP A 229 -3.01 29.54 4.41
CA ASP A 229 -1.77 29.66 5.19
C ASP A 229 -1.62 31.05 5.82
N GLU A 230 -1.89 32.12 5.06
CA GLU A 230 -1.92 33.49 5.58
C GLU A 230 -2.96 33.65 6.71
N LEU A 231 -4.15 33.05 6.56
CA LEU A 231 -5.18 33.06 7.61
C LEU A 231 -4.76 32.28 8.86
N LEU A 232 -4.01 31.18 8.72
CA LEU A 232 -3.54 30.40 9.87
C LEU A 232 -2.53 31.19 10.72
N GLN A 233 -1.75 32.08 10.10
CA GLN A 233 -0.84 32.98 10.81
C GLN A 233 -1.57 33.92 11.78
N ASP A 234 -2.85 34.26 11.54
CA ASP A 234 -3.67 35.05 12.47
C ASP A 234 -3.96 34.32 13.80
N PHE A 235 -3.70 33.01 13.86
CA PHE A 235 -3.95 32.15 15.03
C PHE A 235 -2.67 31.62 15.69
N ASP A 236 -1.49 32.17 15.35
CA ASP A 236 -0.18 31.74 15.88
C ASP A 236 0.12 30.24 15.70
N VAL A 237 -0.37 29.64 14.60
CA VAL A 237 -0.13 28.23 14.23
C VAL A 237 0.63 28.08 12.91
#